data_AF-A0AAX2KVS9-F1
#
_entry.id   AF-A0AAX2KVS9-F1
#
_cell.length_a   1.000
_cell.length_b   1.000
_cell.length_c   1.000
_cell.angle_alpha   90.00
_cell.angle_beta   90.00
_cell.angle_gamma   90.00
#
_symmetry.space_group_name_H-M   'P 1'
#
loop_
_entity.id
_entity.type
_entity.pdbx_description
1 polymer ?
#
loop_
_entity_poly.entity_id
_entity_poly.type
_entity_poly.pdbx_seq_one_letter_code
_entity_poly.pdbx_strand_id
1 'polypeptide(L)'
;MPSHDASIQWFEARKGKVVYSMSARLGPNSYDCSSAVYLSLIAGGFLPSGTMGNTETLFGSLESIGWKQTPNPKRGDIFIWGVRGASDGAGGHTGMFIDSSSVIHCNYGANGISIDNYQFILKNNGGMPSVIYTDPKNDGGNNPTPPPKRVLSKEQQVAVDIRNVLSKEGYTIQAIAAICGNADVECGMRPDISEIGGGGGYGVVQWTSPNAWESGANYVQRLLREAGIDGDYKMASTQAKLIHYGMFHGQWIGVVSPTDAKDFIKGTNVDQLTIAFLKNFERAGVEKTQARITAAKKWFDFLLNYKEGDYDDPTPENTKEKLRNVGEIDQLGIKNGKVFVKGWHFSSDLPMENIEIYNAETAKIKSV
;
A
#
# COMPACT_ATOMS: atom_id res chain seq x y z
N MET A 1 -14.25 -2.24 30.73
CA MET A 1 -12.88 -2.80 30.76
C MET A 1 -12.04 -2.03 29.75
N PRO A 2 -10.72 -1.91 29.95
CA PRO A 2 -9.83 -1.31 28.95
C PRO A 2 -9.98 -1.99 27.57
N SER A 3 -9.79 -1.23 26.49
CA SER A 3 -9.98 -1.71 25.11
C SER A 3 -8.93 -1.13 24.16
N HIS A 4 -8.12 -2.03 23.58
CA HIS A 4 -7.13 -1.68 22.55
C HIS A 4 -7.81 -1.11 21.29
N ASP A 5 -8.97 -1.65 20.90
CA ASP A 5 -9.72 -1.16 19.75
C ASP A 5 -10.26 0.25 19.95
N ALA A 6 -10.67 0.62 21.16
CA ALA A 6 -11.07 2.00 21.46
C ALA A 6 -9.88 2.97 21.35
N SER A 7 -8.67 2.56 21.75
CA SER A 7 -7.45 3.35 21.52
C SER A 7 -7.16 3.51 20.03
N ILE A 8 -7.26 2.45 19.23
CA ILE A 8 -7.04 2.52 17.77
C ILE A 8 -8.11 3.39 17.11
N GLN A 9 -9.38 3.23 17.49
CA GLN A 9 -10.49 4.03 16.96
C GLN A 9 -10.33 5.53 17.27
N TRP A 10 -9.70 5.88 18.40
CA TRP A 10 -9.38 7.28 18.71
C TRP A 10 -8.46 7.90 17.65
N PHE A 11 -7.46 7.15 17.18
CA PHE A 11 -6.58 7.60 16.10
C PHE A 11 -7.35 7.68 14.77
N GLU A 12 -8.07 6.62 14.39
CA GLU A 12 -8.80 6.55 13.12
C GLU A 12 -9.83 7.69 12.99
N ALA A 13 -10.54 8.02 14.07
CA ALA A 13 -11.51 9.12 14.07
C ALA A 13 -10.89 10.49 13.73
N ARG A 14 -9.58 10.64 13.93
CA ARG A 14 -8.80 11.88 13.76
C ARG A 14 -7.88 11.87 12.54
N LYS A 15 -7.65 10.71 11.93
CA LYS A 15 -6.86 10.57 10.69
C LYS A 15 -7.41 11.48 9.60
N GLY A 16 -6.52 12.27 8.99
CA GLY A 16 -6.87 13.27 7.97
C GLY A 16 -7.60 14.53 8.47
N LYS A 17 -7.83 14.68 9.79
CA LYS A 17 -8.56 15.82 10.38
C LYS A 17 -7.73 16.68 11.32
N VAL A 18 -6.49 16.26 11.60
CA VAL A 18 -5.62 16.86 12.62
C VAL A 18 -4.21 16.99 12.08
N VAL A 19 -3.45 17.98 12.59
CA VAL A 19 -2.06 18.22 12.18
C VAL A 19 -1.05 17.80 13.25
N TYR A 20 0.20 17.63 12.85
CA TYR A 20 1.28 17.34 13.80
C TYR A 20 1.75 18.63 14.47
N SER A 21 1.85 18.65 15.81
CA SER A 21 2.42 19.78 16.55
C SER A 21 2.95 19.36 17.91
N MET A 22 4.20 19.70 18.19
CA MET A 22 4.82 19.51 19.51
C MET A 22 4.46 20.63 20.50
N SER A 23 4.07 21.82 20.01
CA SER A 23 3.65 22.94 20.84
C SER A 23 2.16 22.89 21.18
N ALA A 24 1.32 22.60 20.19
CA ALA A 24 -0.13 22.46 20.33
C ALA A 24 -0.52 20.97 20.36
N ARG A 25 0.03 20.22 21.30
CA ARG A 25 -0.02 18.75 21.30
C ARG A 25 -1.26 18.12 21.94
N LEU A 26 -2.14 18.89 22.57
CA LEU A 26 -3.24 18.36 23.41
C LEU A 26 -4.62 18.41 22.73
N GLY A 27 -4.64 18.65 21.42
CA GLY A 27 -5.87 18.77 20.65
C GLY A 27 -6.54 20.16 20.76
N PRO A 28 -7.74 20.31 20.16
CA PRO A 28 -8.45 19.27 19.39
C PRO A 28 -7.87 19.07 17.99
N ASN A 29 -7.19 20.08 17.44
CA ASN A 29 -6.81 20.14 16.02
C ASN A 29 -5.39 19.61 15.75
N SER A 30 -4.60 19.35 16.78
CA SER A 30 -3.22 18.92 16.62
C SER A 30 -2.70 18.11 17.79
N TYR A 31 -1.75 17.23 17.51
CA TYR A 31 -1.13 16.31 18.46
C TYR A 31 0.34 16.08 18.08
N ASP A 32 1.17 15.64 19.01
CA ASP A 32 2.43 14.98 18.67
C ASP A 32 2.31 13.46 18.82
N CYS A 33 3.40 12.75 18.56
CA CYS A 33 3.41 11.29 18.57
C CYS A 33 3.00 10.73 19.94
N SER A 34 3.56 11.26 21.02
CA SER A 34 3.32 10.76 22.37
C SER A 34 2.00 11.22 22.94
N SER A 35 1.57 12.46 22.72
CA SER A 35 0.26 12.94 23.20
C SER A 35 -0.88 12.18 22.54
N ALA A 36 -0.74 11.84 21.26
CA ALA A 36 -1.69 10.98 20.56
C ALA A 36 -1.78 9.59 21.21
N VAL A 37 -0.65 8.97 21.58
CA VAL A 37 -0.64 7.70 22.33
C VAL A 37 -1.30 7.86 23.70
N TYR A 38 -0.92 8.85 24.51
CA TYR A 38 -1.51 9.07 25.84
C TYR A 38 -3.03 9.25 25.75
N LEU A 39 -3.52 10.09 24.83
CA LEU A 39 -4.95 10.33 24.66
C LEU A 39 -5.69 9.10 24.14
N SER A 40 -5.06 8.31 23.26
CA SER A 40 -5.62 7.04 22.81
C SER A 40 -5.73 6.02 23.95
N LEU A 41 -4.73 5.94 24.83
CA LEU A 41 -4.74 5.03 25.99
C LEU A 41 -5.75 5.49 27.04
N ILE A 42 -5.98 6.79 27.19
CA ILE A 42 -7.08 7.34 28.00
C ILE A 42 -8.44 6.95 27.39
N ALA A 43 -8.61 7.13 26.08
CA ALA A 43 -9.85 6.75 25.39
C ALA A 43 -10.13 5.24 25.46
N GLY A 44 -9.07 4.43 25.44
CA GLY A 44 -9.13 2.99 25.67
C GLY A 44 -9.29 2.59 27.13
N GLY A 45 -9.27 3.52 28.08
CA GLY A 45 -9.43 3.24 29.50
C GLY A 45 -8.23 2.55 30.17
N PHE A 46 -7.05 2.55 29.54
CA PHE A 46 -5.81 2.05 30.13
C PHE A 46 -5.17 3.06 31.09
N LEU A 47 -5.30 4.35 30.80
CA LEU A 47 -4.79 5.43 31.63
C LEU A 47 -5.94 6.29 32.18
N PRO A 48 -5.82 6.81 33.42
CA PRO A 48 -6.78 7.77 33.97
C PRO A 48 -6.87 9.04 33.11
N SER A 49 -8.07 9.62 33.03
CA SER A 49 -8.26 10.93 32.39
C SER A 49 -7.32 11.98 33.00
N GLY A 50 -6.73 12.83 32.15
CA GLY A 50 -5.75 13.84 32.55
C GLY A 50 -4.30 13.33 32.63
N THR A 51 -4.05 12.02 32.49
CA THR A 51 -2.69 11.48 32.39
C THR A 51 -2.02 12.01 31.12
N MET A 52 -0.85 12.63 31.25
CA MET A 52 -0.11 13.14 30.11
C MET A 52 1.39 13.07 30.38
N GLY A 53 2.13 12.82 29.31
CA GLY A 53 3.58 12.78 29.34
C GLY A 53 4.17 13.02 27.95
N ASN A 54 5.41 12.61 27.75
CA ASN A 54 6.12 12.61 26.49
C ASN A 54 6.61 11.19 26.14
N THR A 55 7.38 11.04 25.06
CA THR A 55 7.92 9.75 24.65
C THR A 55 8.82 9.12 25.71
N GLU A 56 9.59 9.93 26.46
CA GLU A 56 10.46 9.46 27.53
C GLU A 56 9.67 8.91 28.72
N THR A 57 8.63 9.61 29.18
CA THR A 57 7.79 9.14 30.30
C THR A 57 6.89 7.97 29.90
N LEU A 58 6.65 7.75 28.60
CA LEU A 58 5.79 6.68 28.10
C LEU A 58 6.31 5.30 28.48
N PHE A 59 7.64 5.10 28.47
CA PHE A 59 8.26 3.87 28.93
C PHE A 59 7.77 3.47 30.34
N GLY A 60 7.90 4.38 31.31
CA GLY A 60 7.45 4.14 32.69
C GLY A 60 5.93 4.11 32.83
N SER A 61 5.19 4.83 31.97
CA SER A 61 3.73 4.84 32.00
C SER A 61 3.12 3.52 31.56
N LEU A 62 3.71 2.84 30.58
CA LEU A 62 3.29 1.51 30.15
C LEU A 62 3.67 0.44 31.19
N GLU A 63 4.86 0.54 31.76
CA GLU A 63 5.33 -0.37 32.80
C GLU A 63 4.49 -0.28 34.09
N SER A 64 4.05 0.92 34.47
CA SER A 64 3.23 1.12 35.67
C SER A 64 1.83 0.51 35.57
N ILE A 65 1.30 0.36 34.36
CA ILE A 65 0.06 -0.36 34.08
C ILE A 65 0.27 -1.85 33.75
N GLY A 66 1.50 -2.35 33.93
CA GLY A 66 1.85 -3.77 33.83
C GLY A 66 2.18 -4.27 32.43
N TRP A 67 2.37 -3.38 31.44
CA TRP A 67 2.78 -3.77 30.09
C TRP A 67 4.24 -4.18 30.06
N LYS A 68 4.58 -5.08 29.14
CA LYS A 68 5.91 -5.71 29.03
C LYS A 68 6.49 -5.55 27.64
N GLN A 69 7.82 -5.55 27.54
CA GLN A 69 8.46 -5.54 26.23
C GLN A 69 8.27 -6.87 25.50
N THR A 70 8.11 -6.82 24.18
CA THR A 70 7.97 -7.99 23.30
C THR A 70 8.75 -7.79 22.00
N PRO A 71 9.37 -8.85 21.42
CA PRO A 71 9.91 -8.80 20.06
C PRO A 71 8.85 -9.10 18.99
N ASN A 72 7.68 -9.60 19.39
CA ASN A 72 6.62 -10.04 18.49
C ASN A 72 5.44 -9.07 18.59
N PRO A 73 5.39 -8.03 17.72
CA PRO A 73 4.29 -7.08 17.74
C PRO A 73 2.98 -7.72 17.31
N LYS A 74 1.90 -7.27 17.94
CA LYS A 74 0.53 -7.53 17.52
C LYS A 74 -0.32 -6.26 17.62
N ARG A 75 -1.52 -6.33 17.06
CA ARG A 75 -2.52 -5.28 17.18
C ARG A 75 -2.68 -4.87 18.65
N GLY A 76 -2.66 -3.58 18.90
CA GLY A 76 -2.79 -3.00 20.23
C GLY A 76 -1.48 -2.76 20.97
N ASP A 77 -0.35 -3.25 20.47
CA ASP A 77 0.95 -2.99 21.08
C ASP A 77 1.43 -1.56 20.79
N ILE A 78 2.26 -1.01 21.68
CA ILE A 78 2.83 0.34 21.52
C ILE A 78 4.31 0.22 21.19
N PHE A 79 4.75 0.86 20.11
CA PHE A 79 6.18 1.00 19.86
C PHE A 79 6.71 2.29 20.46
N ILE A 80 7.96 2.28 20.91
CA ILE A 80 8.72 3.47 21.27
C ILE A 80 10.07 3.38 20.57
N TRP A 81 10.34 4.35 19.70
CA TRP A 81 11.68 4.62 19.18
C TRP A 81 12.37 5.63 20.09
N GLY A 82 13.64 5.37 20.37
CA GLY A 82 14.47 6.15 21.27
C GLY A 82 15.11 5.28 22.35
N VAL A 83 16.14 5.84 22.98
CA VAL A 83 16.80 5.23 24.13
C VAL A 83 16.24 5.89 25.39
N ARG A 84 15.91 5.09 26.41
CA ARG A 84 15.50 5.62 27.71
C ARG A 84 16.57 6.57 28.26
N GLY A 85 16.14 7.73 28.73
CA GLY A 85 16.98 8.85 29.17
C GLY A 85 17.40 9.80 28.05
N ALA A 86 17.00 9.54 26.79
CA ALA A 86 17.37 10.33 25.62
C ALA A 86 16.24 10.46 24.58
N SER A 87 14.99 10.11 24.94
CA SER A 87 13.85 10.09 24.00
C SER A 87 13.01 11.38 24.02
N ASP A 88 13.52 12.47 24.60
CA ASP A 88 12.80 13.74 24.67
C ASP A 88 12.90 14.55 23.37
N GLY A 89 11.91 15.40 23.11
CA GLY A 89 11.84 16.19 21.88
C GLY A 89 11.91 15.33 20.61
N ALA A 90 12.87 15.62 19.74
CA ALA A 90 13.10 14.89 18.49
C ALA A 90 13.84 13.54 18.68
N GLY A 91 14.27 13.23 19.91
CA GLY A 91 15.02 12.00 20.22
C GLY A 91 14.17 10.75 20.32
N GLY A 92 12.83 10.86 20.25
CA GLY A 92 11.93 9.73 20.35
C GLY A 92 10.68 9.85 19.49
N HIS A 93 10.08 8.70 19.17
CA HIS A 93 8.84 8.61 18.41
C HIS A 93 8.01 7.41 18.85
N THR A 94 6.69 7.48 18.75
CA THR A 94 5.80 6.43 19.26
C THR A 94 4.49 6.37 18.49
N GLY A 95 3.75 5.27 18.69
CA GLY A 95 2.49 4.96 18.06
C GLY A 95 2.02 3.56 18.44
N MET A 96 0.94 3.12 17.82
CA MET A 96 0.26 1.87 18.15
C MET A 96 0.24 0.93 16.95
N PHE A 97 0.55 -0.34 17.15
CA PHE A 97 0.37 -1.38 16.16
C PHE A 97 -1.11 -1.62 15.92
N ILE A 98 -1.52 -1.66 14.65
CA ILE A 98 -2.88 -2.03 14.23
C ILE A 98 -2.95 -3.47 13.70
N ASP A 99 -1.79 -4.04 13.39
CA ASP A 99 -1.54 -5.44 13.06
C ASP A 99 -0.08 -5.78 13.42
N SER A 100 0.45 -6.93 12.99
CA SER A 100 1.85 -7.34 13.27
C SER A 100 2.95 -6.53 12.58
N SER A 101 2.61 -5.61 11.69
CA SER A 101 3.55 -4.93 10.78
C SER A 101 3.22 -3.46 10.50
N SER A 102 1.98 -3.03 10.72
CA SER A 102 1.54 -1.65 10.50
C SER A 102 1.29 -0.94 11.81
N VAL A 103 1.59 0.36 11.82
CA VAL A 103 1.37 1.23 12.97
C VAL A 103 0.54 2.44 12.58
N ILE A 104 -0.30 2.89 13.50
CA ILE A 104 -1.00 4.17 13.44
C ILE A 104 -0.33 5.15 14.42
N HIS A 105 0.02 6.33 13.94
CA HIS A 105 0.78 7.29 14.72
C HIS A 105 0.63 8.73 14.20
N CYS A 106 0.73 9.71 15.10
CA CYS A 106 0.84 11.12 14.71
C CYS A 106 2.31 11.46 14.42
N ASN A 107 2.63 11.98 13.24
CA ASN A 107 4.01 12.27 12.86
C ASN A 107 4.16 13.51 11.98
N TYR A 108 5.38 14.05 11.99
CA TYR A 108 5.76 15.23 11.24
C TYR A 108 5.68 15.03 9.72
N GLY A 109 6.16 13.89 9.21
CA GLY A 109 6.23 13.62 7.77
C GLY A 109 4.87 13.62 7.07
N ALA A 110 3.85 13.07 7.72
CA ALA A 110 2.46 13.09 7.25
C ALA A 110 1.68 14.34 7.67
N ASN A 111 2.29 15.23 8.48
CA ASN A 111 1.66 16.37 9.14
C ASN A 111 0.30 16.01 9.78
N GLY A 112 0.29 14.96 10.60
CA GLY A 112 -0.93 14.46 11.23
C GLY A 112 -0.85 12.97 11.54
N ILE A 113 -2.00 12.30 11.61
CA ILE A 113 -2.08 10.85 11.85
C ILE A 113 -2.03 10.11 10.51
N SER A 114 -1.13 9.12 10.39
CA SER A 114 -1.02 8.21 9.24
C SER A 114 -0.92 6.76 9.69
N ILE A 115 -1.06 5.85 8.72
CA ILE A 115 -0.81 4.42 8.89
C ILE A 115 0.34 4.04 7.99
N ASP A 116 1.37 3.46 8.59
CA ASP A 116 2.61 3.15 7.91
C ASP A 116 3.14 1.76 8.28
N ASN A 117 3.91 1.16 7.38
CA ASN A 117 4.61 -0.09 7.67
C ASN A 117 5.76 0.21 8.63
N TYR A 118 5.76 -0.43 9.79
CA TYR A 118 6.69 -0.18 10.89
C TYR A 118 8.16 -0.33 10.47
N GLN A 119 8.51 -1.40 9.76
CA GLN A 119 9.89 -1.67 9.35
C GLN A 119 10.37 -0.65 8.32
N PHE A 120 9.51 -0.25 7.38
CA PHE A 120 9.82 0.78 6.40
C PHE A 120 10.13 2.13 7.06
N ILE A 121 9.26 2.59 7.97
CA ILE A 121 9.46 3.88 8.64
C ILE A 121 10.63 3.83 9.63
N LEU A 122 10.90 2.69 10.28
CA LEU A 122 12.05 2.52 11.15
C LEU A 122 13.36 2.63 10.36
N LYS A 123 13.47 1.93 9.22
CA LYS A 123 14.65 1.98 8.33
C LYS A 123 14.89 3.40 7.79
N ASN A 124 13.85 4.08 7.34
CA ASN A 124 13.96 5.43 6.77
C ASN A 124 14.33 6.49 7.81
N ASN A 125 14.06 6.25 9.09
CA ASN A 125 14.51 7.10 10.19
C ASN A 125 15.88 6.65 10.76
N GLY A 126 16.69 5.97 9.94
CA GLY A 126 18.05 5.57 10.31
C GLY A 126 18.14 4.37 11.26
N GLY A 127 17.05 3.63 11.45
CA GLY A 127 17.03 2.44 12.30
C GLY A 127 17.22 2.77 13.77
N MET A 128 16.55 3.81 14.27
CA MET A 128 16.62 4.21 15.67
C MET A 128 16.41 3.02 16.62
N PRO A 129 17.10 2.96 17.78
CA PRO A 129 16.80 1.99 18.81
C PRO A 129 15.31 1.97 19.13
N SER A 130 14.72 0.78 19.19
CA SER A 130 13.27 0.63 19.35
C SER A 130 12.92 -0.47 20.33
N VAL A 131 11.89 -0.23 21.13
CA VAL A 131 11.23 -1.23 21.97
C VAL A 131 9.74 -1.27 21.65
N ILE A 132 9.12 -2.43 21.85
CA ILE A 132 7.69 -2.63 21.65
C ILE A 132 7.13 -3.14 22.97
N TYR A 133 6.07 -2.52 23.45
CA TYR A 133 5.35 -2.88 24.67
C TYR A 133 4.00 -3.52 24.33
N THR A 134 3.69 -4.62 25.01
CA THR A 134 2.44 -5.35 24.91
C THR A 134 1.76 -5.44 26.27
N ASP A 135 0.44 -5.27 26.31
CA ASP A 135 -0.37 -5.65 27.46
C ASP A 135 -0.40 -7.18 27.56
N PRO A 136 0.01 -7.79 28.69
CA PRO A 136 -0.11 -9.24 28.89
C PRO A 136 -1.55 -9.77 28.77
N LYS A 137 -2.57 -8.91 28.92
CA LYS A 137 -3.98 -9.25 28.75
C LYS A 137 -4.49 -9.03 27.33
N ASN A 138 -3.68 -8.47 26.43
CA ASN A 138 -4.02 -8.32 25.02
C ASN A 138 -4.03 -9.69 24.36
N ASP A 139 -5.17 -10.15 23.89
CA ASP A 139 -5.32 -11.34 23.06
C ASP A 139 -5.06 -11.06 21.57
N GLY A 140 -4.74 -9.81 21.22
CA GLY A 140 -4.63 -9.31 19.85
C GLY A 140 -5.97 -8.77 19.31
N GLY A 141 -7.04 -8.82 20.12
CA GLY A 141 -8.42 -8.58 19.73
C GLY A 141 -9.00 -9.72 18.89
N ASN A 142 -10.33 -9.79 18.80
CA ASN A 142 -10.93 -10.23 17.53
C ASN A 142 -10.38 -9.27 16.49
N ASN A 143 -9.70 -9.73 15.44
CA ASN A 143 -9.46 -8.88 14.28
C ASN A 143 -10.78 -8.17 13.98
N PRO A 144 -10.93 -6.86 14.21
CA PRO A 144 -12.09 -6.17 13.69
C PRO A 144 -12.03 -6.40 12.18
N THR A 145 -13.17 -6.23 11.49
CA THR A 145 -13.19 -6.07 10.03
C THR A 145 -11.92 -5.34 9.61
N PRO A 146 -11.13 -5.86 8.63
CA PRO A 146 -9.79 -5.36 8.35
C PRO A 146 -9.77 -3.84 8.40
N PRO A 147 -8.73 -3.19 8.98
CA PRO A 147 -8.61 -1.73 8.84
C PRO A 147 -8.86 -1.38 7.36
N PRO A 148 -9.52 -0.25 7.04
CA PRO A 148 -9.80 0.10 5.64
C PRO A 148 -8.50 -0.12 4.87
N LYS A 149 -8.51 -1.11 3.96
CA LYS A 149 -7.24 -1.69 3.54
C LYS A 149 -6.48 -0.57 2.83
N ARG A 150 -5.16 -0.61 2.89
CA ARG A 150 -4.33 0.51 2.44
C ARG A 150 -4.58 0.80 0.95
N VAL A 151 -5.12 1.96 0.58
CA VAL A 151 -5.32 2.31 -0.83
C VAL A 151 -3.94 2.59 -1.45
N LEU A 152 -3.56 1.82 -2.46
CA LEU A 152 -2.33 2.07 -3.22
C LEU A 152 -2.40 3.44 -3.89
N SER A 153 -1.29 4.20 -3.89
CA SER A 153 -1.18 5.34 -4.81
C SER A 153 -1.29 4.83 -6.25
N LYS A 154 -1.62 5.70 -7.21
CA LYS A 154 -1.71 5.29 -8.62
C LYS A 154 -0.41 4.67 -9.13
N GLU A 155 0.72 5.23 -8.73
CA GLU A 155 2.05 4.75 -9.09
C GLU A 155 2.37 3.41 -8.42
N GLN A 156 1.96 3.24 -7.17
CA GLN A 156 2.10 1.97 -6.45
C GLN A 156 1.22 0.88 -7.06
N GLN A 157 0.00 1.20 -7.50
CA GLN A 157 -0.86 0.28 -8.23
C GLN A 157 -0.18 -0.20 -9.50
N VAL A 158 0.39 0.72 -10.29
CA VAL A 158 1.11 0.37 -11.51
C VAL A 158 2.30 -0.54 -11.22
N ALA A 159 3.07 -0.29 -10.15
CA ALA A 159 4.16 -1.16 -9.74
C ALA A 159 3.68 -2.57 -9.33
N VAL A 160 2.55 -2.66 -8.63
CA VAL A 160 1.91 -3.93 -8.23
C VAL A 160 1.39 -4.68 -9.46
N ASP A 161 0.74 -4.00 -10.41
CA ASP A 161 0.24 -4.60 -11.65
C ASP A 161 1.38 -5.20 -12.48
N ILE A 162 2.50 -4.46 -12.62
CA ILE A 162 3.72 -4.96 -13.29
C ILE A 162 4.27 -6.17 -12.54
N ARG A 163 4.39 -6.10 -11.20
CA ARG A 163 4.85 -7.24 -10.38
C ARG A 163 3.98 -8.47 -10.57
N ASN A 164 2.66 -8.31 -10.56
CA ASN A 164 1.70 -9.42 -10.62
C ASN A 164 1.75 -10.17 -11.95
N VAL A 165 2.12 -9.49 -13.04
CA VAL A 165 2.38 -10.11 -14.34
C VAL A 165 3.78 -10.74 -14.35
N LEU A 166 4.83 -9.95 -14.13
CA LEU A 166 6.20 -10.39 -14.34
C LEU A 166 6.69 -11.44 -13.32
N SER A 167 6.15 -11.46 -12.10
CA SER A 167 6.47 -12.52 -11.14
C SER A 167 6.01 -13.90 -11.63
N LYS A 168 4.91 -13.97 -12.38
CA LYS A 168 4.41 -15.23 -12.97
C LYS A 168 5.32 -15.72 -14.10
N GLU A 169 6.00 -14.80 -14.76
CA GLU A 169 7.03 -15.07 -15.78
C GLU A 169 8.42 -15.37 -15.16
N GLY A 170 8.52 -15.44 -13.83
CA GLY A 170 9.74 -15.83 -13.11
C GLY A 170 10.74 -14.71 -12.84
N TYR A 171 10.32 -13.44 -12.92
CA TYR A 171 11.20 -12.32 -12.64
C TYR A 171 11.44 -12.19 -11.13
N THR A 172 12.68 -11.87 -10.74
CA THR A 172 12.99 -11.47 -9.37
C THR A 172 12.39 -10.10 -9.04
N ILE A 173 12.15 -9.83 -7.75
CA ILE A 173 11.68 -8.51 -7.29
C ILE A 173 12.68 -7.42 -7.68
N GLN A 174 13.98 -7.72 -7.72
CA GLN A 174 15.03 -6.79 -8.17
C GLN A 174 14.90 -6.44 -9.65
N ALA A 175 14.65 -7.42 -10.52
CA ALA A 175 14.43 -7.18 -11.95
C ALA A 175 13.16 -6.36 -12.18
N ILE A 176 12.08 -6.67 -11.46
CA ILE A 176 10.82 -5.91 -11.51
C ILE A 176 11.05 -4.46 -11.04
N ALA A 177 11.77 -4.27 -9.93
CA ALA A 177 12.09 -2.95 -9.42
C ALA A 177 12.97 -2.13 -10.37
N ALA A 178 13.89 -2.78 -11.09
CA ALA A 178 14.69 -2.14 -12.13
C ALA A 178 13.84 -1.63 -13.31
N ILE A 179 12.82 -2.39 -13.72
CA ILE A 179 11.83 -1.96 -14.72
C ILE A 179 11.02 -0.77 -14.18
N CYS A 180 10.46 -0.87 -12.98
CA CYS A 180 9.71 0.22 -12.34
C CYS A 180 10.56 1.49 -12.17
N GLY A 181 11.84 1.37 -11.85
CA GLY A 181 12.74 2.52 -11.73
C GLY A 181 13.00 3.24 -13.05
N ASN A 182 13.05 2.51 -14.18
CA ASN A 182 13.09 3.12 -15.50
C ASN A 182 11.75 3.80 -15.81
N ALA A 183 10.62 3.10 -15.62
CA ALA A 183 9.29 3.63 -15.86
C ALA A 183 8.94 4.88 -15.05
N ASP A 184 9.37 4.97 -13.78
CA ASP A 184 9.19 6.15 -12.93
C ASP A 184 9.87 7.38 -13.57
N VAL A 185 11.08 7.22 -14.10
CA VAL A 185 11.81 8.32 -14.75
C VAL A 185 11.26 8.65 -16.14
N GLU A 186 10.78 7.66 -16.90
CA GLU A 186 10.21 7.88 -18.23
C GLU A 186 8.84 8.57 -18.18
N CYS A 187 7.95 8.09 -17.30
CA CYS A 187 6.54 8.45 -17.35
C CYS A 187 5.93 8.76 -15.98
N GLY A 188 6.69 8.67 -14.89
CA GLY A 188 6.17 8.81 -13.53
C GLY A 188 5.22 7.67 -13.14
N MET A 189 5.44 6.45 -13.68
CA MET A 189 4.56 5.30 -13.50
C MET A 189 3.14 5.53 -14.02
N ARG A 190 3.01 6.14 -15.21
CA ARG A 190 1.72 6.43 -15.86
C ARG A 190 1.59 5.65 -17.17
N PRO A 191 0.74 4.61 -17.23
CA PRO A 191 0.62 3.76 -18.41
C PRO A 191 -0.20 4.39 -19.54
N ASP A 192 -1.13 5.30 -19.26
CA ASP A 192 -1.88 6.07 -20.28
C ASP A 192 -1.28 7.48 -20.43
N ILE A 193 -0.07 7.56 -21.00
CA ILE A 193 0.57 8.84 -21.28
C ILE A 193 1.35 8.80 -22.59
N SER A 194 1.11 9.81 -23.42
CA SER A 194 1.95 10.17 -24.56
C SER A 194 3.10 11.06 -24.08
N GLU A 195 4.25 11.00 -24.75
CA GLU A 195 5.48 11.68 -24.35
C GLU A 195 5.31 13.14 -23.87
N ILE A 196 5.84 13.43 -22.69
CA ILE A 196 5.85 14.78 -22.12
C ILE A 196 6.97 15.57 -22.79
N GLY A 197 6.64 16.33 -23.84
CA GLY A 197 7.62 17.15 -24.57
C GLY A 197 7.48 17.12 -26.10
N GLY A 198 6.51 16.37 -26.64
CA GLY A 198 6.16 16.42 -28.06
C GLY A 198 6.83 15.36 -28.94
N GLY A 199 7.47 14.34 -28.37
CA GLY A 199 7.89 13.15 -29.11
C GLY A 199 6.79 12.09 -29.23
N GLY A 200 7.13 10.97 -29.89
CA GLY A 200 6.18 9.93 -30.30
C GLY A 200 5.97 8.79 -29.30
N GLY A 201 6.61 8.81 -28.12
CA GLY A 201 6.55 7.73 -27.13
C GLY A 201 5.18 7.54 -26.45
N TYR A 202 4.87 6.31 -26.03
CA TYR A 202 3.65 6.01 -25.24
C TYR A 202 3.87 4.93 -24.17
N GLY A 203 3.23 5.06 -23.02
CA GLY A 203 3.13 4.02 -22.00
C GLY A 203 4.28 3.98 -20.97
N VAL A 204 4.29 2.92 -20.17
CA VAL A 204 5.16 2.69 -18.99
C VAL A 204 6.64 2.84 -19.33
N VAL A 205 7.04 2.41 -20.53
CA VAL A 205 8.42 2.45 -21.04
C VAL A 205 8.55 3.37 -22.27
N GLN A 206 7.54 4.23 -22.53
CA GLN A 206 7.55 5.21 -23.63
C GLN A 206 7.93 4.62 -25.01
N TRP A 207 7.25 3.53 -25.42
CA TRP A 207 7.48 2.89 -26.72
C TRP A 207 7.35 3.89 -27.86
N THR A 208 8.43 4.02 -28.65
CA THR A 208 8.50 4.95 -29.79
C THR A 208 8.50 4.18 -31.10
N SER A 209 7.61 4.55 -32.02
CA SER A 209 7.56 3.92 -33.34
C SER A 209 8.78 4.29 -34.18
N PRO A 210 9.37 3.34 -34.94
CA PRO A 210 10.33 3.69 -35.98
C PRO A 210 9.69 4.44 -37.16
N ASN A 211 8.35 4.41 -37.29
CA ASN A 211 7.62 5.17 -38.30
C ASN A 211 7.18 6.52 -37.72
N ALA A 212 7.74 7.61 -38.24
CA ALA A 212 7.46 8.97 -37.77
C ALA A 212 5.97 9.39 -37.89
N TRP A 213 5.18 8.69 -38.70
CA TRP A 213 3.74 8.97 -38.88
C TRP A 213 2.83 8.10 -38.01
N GLU A 214 3.39 7.16 -37.24
CA GLU A 214 2.65 6.32 -36.31
C GLU A 214 2.80 6.87 -34.89
N SER A 215 1.69 7.22 -34.25
CA SER A 215 1.70 7.61 -32.84
C SER A 215 2.14 6.44 -31.96
N GLY A 216 2.79 6.71 -30.82
CA GLY A 216 3.18 5.67 -29.87
C GLY A 216 1.99 4.82 -29.39
N ALA A 217 0.82 5.42 -29.21
CA ALA A 217 -0.39 4.69 -28.86
C ALA A 217 -0.81 3.68 -29.95
N ASN A 218 -0.71 4.05 -31.23
CA ASN A 218 -0.99 3.13 -32.34
C ASN A 218 0.09 2.04 -32.42
N TYR A 219 1.34 2.42 -32.17
CA TYR A 219 2.46 1.51 -32.16
C TYR A 219 2.33 0.42 -31.09
N VAL A 220 2.03 0.80 -29.85
CA VAL A 220 1.79 -0.15 -28.75
C VAL A 220 0.63 -1.09 -29.07
N GLN A 221 -0.49 -0.57 -29.58
CA GLN A 221 -1.62 -1.41 -30.01
C GLN A 221 -1.25 -2.39 -31.12
N ARG A 222 -0.38 -1.98 -32.06
CA ARG A 222 0.11 -2.87 -33.11
C ARG A 222 1.03 -3.96 -32.54
N LEU A 223 1.98 -3.59 -31.66
CA LEU A 223 2.84 -4.56 -30.99
C LEU A 223 2.03 -5.59 -30.18
N LEU A 224 0.97 -5.16 -29.50
CA LEU A 224 0.06 -6.08 -28.79
C LEU A 224 -0.61 -7.07 -29.75
N ARG A 225 -1.10 -6.60 -30.91
CA ARG A 225 -1.68 -7.48 -31.94
C ARG A 225 -0.67 -8.46 -32.51
N GLU A 226 0.54 -7.99 -32.82
CA GLU A 226 1.64 -8.82 -33.34
C GLU A 226 2.08 -9.89 -32.31
N ALA A 227 2.08 -9.54 -31.03
CA ALA A 227 2.38 -10.46 -29.93
C ALA A 227 1.22 -11.39 -29.54
N GLY A 228 0.03 -11.20 -30.12
CA GLY A 228 -1.18 -11.94 -29.73
C GLY A 228 -1.62 -11.68 -28.29
N ILE A 229 -1.36 -10.48 -27.76
CA ILE A 229 -1.68 -10.10 -26.39
C ILE A 229 -3.01 -9.35 -26.37
N ASP A 230 -4.01 -9.96 -25.73
CA ASP A 230 -5.29 -9.31 -25.44
C ASP A 230 -5.21 -8.44 -24.18
N GLY A 231 -5.89 -7.28 -24.24
CA GLY A 231 -6.05 -6.36 -23.12
C GLY A 231 -6.13 -4.90 -23.55
N ASP A 232 -6.56 -4.03 -22.63
CA ASP A 232 -6.51 -2.58 -22.85
C ASP A 232 -5.05 -2.11 -22.82
N TYR A 233 -4.60 -1.52 -23.93
CA TYR A 233 -3.24 -1.01 -24.10
C TYR A 233 -2.86 0.10 -23.11
N LYS A 234 -3.85 0.70 -22.43
CA LYS A 234 -3.66 1.73 -21.39
C LYS A 234 -3.30 1.16 -20.01
N MET A 235 -3.47 -0.14 -19.82
CA MET A 235 -3.26 -0.80 -18.53
C MET A 235 -1.82 -1.23 -18.35
N ALA A 236 -1.27 -1.01 -17.15
CA ALA A 236 0.08 -1.42 -16.79
C ALA A 236 0.27 -2.94 -16.89
N SER A 237 -0.76 -3.73 -16.56
CA SER A 237 -0.74 -5.20 -16.69
C SER A 237 -0.62 -5.66 -18.15
N THR A 238 -1.36 -5.06 -19.08
CA THR A 238 -1.25 -5.34 -20.52
C THR A 238 0.13 -4.95 -21.04
N GLN A 239 0.60 -3.76 -20.67
CA GLN A 239 1.92 -3.27 -21.06
C GLN A 239 3.06 -4.11 -20.46
N ALA A 240 2.91 -4.67 -19.25
CA ALA A 240 3.87 -5.59 -18.65
C ALA A 240 4.01 -6.91 -19.44
N LYS A 241 2.90 -7.45 -19.96
CA LYS A 241 2.97 -8.60 -20.89
C LYS A 241 3.76 -8.24 -22.15
N LEU A 242 3.56 -7.03 -22.67
CA LEU A 242 4.30 -6.56 -23.84
C LEU A 242 5.80 -6.34 -23.53
N ILE A 243 6.14 -5.85 -22.34
CA ILE A 243 7.54 -5.78 -21.88
C ILE A 243 8.14 -7.19 -21.91
N HIS A 244 7.49 -8.17 -21.28
CA HIS A 244 7.94 -9.55 -21.30
C HIS A 244 8.15 -10.09 -22.72
N TYR A 245 7.17 -9.90 -23.61
CA TYR A 245 7.30 -10.29 -25.02
C TYR A 245 8.53 -9.64 -25.67
N GLY A 246 8.70 -8.32 -25.52
CA GLY A 246 9.81 -7.57 -26.10
C GLY A 246 11.18 -8.04 -25.61
N MET A 247 11.30 -8.47 -24.34
CA MET A 247 12.54 -9.01 -23.78
C MET A 247 13.07 -10.20 -24.59
N PHE A 248 12.20 -10.98 -25.22
CA PHE A 248 12.54 -12.20 -25.96
C PHE A 248 12.28 -12.12 -27.47
N HIS A 249 11.73 -11.01 -27.97
CA HIS A 249 11.36 -10.82 -29.38
C HIS A 249 11.92 -9.51 -29.96
N GLY A 250 13.24 -9.31 -29.77
CA GLY A 250 14.01 -8.30 -30.51
C GLY A 250 14.15 -6.92 -29.88
N GLN A 251 13.46 -6.62 -28.78
CA GLN A 251 13.64 -5.33 -28.09
C GLN A 251 14.95 -5.30 -27.27
N TRP A 252 15.33 -6.43 -26.67
CA TRP A 252 16.56 -6.58 -25.88
C TRP A 252 17.79 -6.81 -26.77
N ILE A 253 18.75 -5.89 -26.74
CA ILE A 253 19.93 -5.94 -27.66
C ILE A 253 21.23 -6.49 -27.03
N GLY A 254 21.28 -6.65 -25.70
CA GLY A 254 22.40 -7.30 -25.01
C GLY A 254 23.76 -6.62 -25.12
N VAL A 255 23.82 -5.28 -25.19
CA VAL A 255 25.08 -4.51 -25.29
C VAL A 255 25.79 -4.29 -23.95
N VAL A 256 25.09 -4.41 -22.83
CA VAL A 256 25.67 -4.39 -21.47
C VAL A 256 25.20 -5.59 -20.65
N SER A 257 25.96 -6.00 -19.64
CA SER A 257 25.59 -7.13 -18.79
C SER A 257 24.43 -6.83 -17.83
N PRO A 258 23.49 -7.77 -17.61
CA PRO A 258 23.36 -9.07 -18.29
C PRO A 258 23.04 -8.91 -19.78
N THR A 259 23.77 -9.61 -20.64
CA THR A 259 23.60 -9.50 -22.09
C THR A 259 22.42 -10.33 -22.58
N ASP A 260 22.11 -11.45 -21.92
CA ASP A 260 20.90 -12.23 -22.16
C ASP A 260 19.74 -11.77 -21.26
N ALA A 261 18.56 -11.59 -21.85
CA ALA A 261 17.33 -11.29 -21.13
C ALA A 261 17.01 -12.36 -20.06
N LYS A 262 17.36 -13.63 -20.27
CA LYS A 262 17.15 -14.71 -19.30
C LYS A 262 17.95 -14.52 -18.01
N ASP A 263 19.12 -13.91 -18.11
CA ASP A 263 19.95 -13.58 -16.95
C ASP A 263 19.43 -12.32 -16.25
N PHE A 264 18.89 -11.37 -17.02
CA PHE A 264 18.21 -10.21 -16.47
C PHE A 264 17.05 -10.59 -15.55
N ILE A 265 16.13 -11.47 -16.00
CA ILE A 265 14.93 -11.79 -15.21
C ILE A 265 15.29 -12.47 -13.87
N LYS A 266 16.44 -13.14 -13.81
CA LYS A 266 16.94 -13.85 -12.61
C LYS A 266 17.91 -13.02 -11.76
N GLY A 267 18.27 -11.82 -12.21
CA GLY A 267 19.31 -11.03 -11.56
C GLY A 267 18.92 -10.54 -10.17
N THR A 268 19.93 -10.18 -9.36
CA THR A 268 19.73 -9.79 -7.95
C THR A 268 20.37 -8.44 -7.59
N ASN A 269 21.12 -7.82 -8.50
CA ASN A 269 21.73 -6.50 -8.29
C ASN A 269 20.87 -5.42 -8.95
N VAL A 270 20.12 -4.67 -8.13
CA VAL A 270 19.17 -3.64 -8.61
C VAL A 270 19.86 -2.62 -9.51
N ASP A 271 20.99 -2.04 -9.08
CA ASP A 271 21.72 -0.99 -9.82
C ASP A 271 22.15 -1.48 -11.21
N GLN A 272 22.74 -2.69 -11.26
CA GLN A 272 23.17 -3.30 -12.52
C GLN A 272 21.98 -3.57 -13.45
N LEU A 273 20.90 -4.13 -12.93
CA LEU A 273 19.71 -4.43 -13.72
C LEU A 273 19.04 -3.15 -14.22
N THR A 274 18.99 -2.09 -13.41
CA THR A 274 18.45 -0.80 -13.86
C THR A 274 19.19 -0.26 -15.06
N ILE A 275 20.54 -0.32 -15.04
CA ILE A 275 21.39 0.10 -16.16
C ILE A 275 21.20 -0.85 -17.35
N ALA A 276 21.11 -2.16 -17.12
CA ALA A 276 20.94 -3.13 -18.19
C ALA A 276 19.60 -2.95 -18.91
N PHE A 277 18.51 -2.73 -18.19
CA PHE A 277 17.20 -2.45 -18.79
C PHE A 277 17.24 -1.15 -19.60
N LEU A 278 17.82 -0.09 -19.03
CA LEU A 278 18.00 1.18 -19.73
C LEU A 278 18.76 1.01 -21.06
N LYS A 279 19.86 0.27 -21.06
CA LYS A 279 20.76 0.17 -22.22
C LYS A 279 20.34 -0.87 -23.24
N ASN A 280 19.79 -1.99 -22.77
CA ASN A 280 19.45 -3.11 -23.63
C ASN A 280 18.00 -3.05 -24.11
N PHE A 281 17.07 -2.48 -23.34
CA PHE A 281 15.65 -2.43 -23.67
C PHE A 281 15.17 -1.03 -24.07
N GLU A 282 15.36 -0.02 -23.21
CA GLU A 282 14.79 1.33 -23.38
C GLU A 282 15.53 2.15 -24.45
N ARG A 283 16.84 2.31 -24.27
CA ARG A 283 17.74 3.17 -25.05
C ARG A 283 17.26 4.63 -25.07
N ALA A 284 16.93 5.16 -23.89
CA ALA A 284 16.47 6.54 -23.72
C ALA A 284 17.51 7.56 -24.25
N GLY A 285 17.03 8.61 -24.94
CA GLY A 285 17.91 9.66 -25.46
C GLY A 285 18.62 10.46 -24.37
N VAL A 286 17.94 10.69 -23.23
CA VAL A 286 18.54 11.27 -22.02
C VAL A 286 18.44 10.27 -20.88
N GLU A 287 19.56 9.62 -20.59
CA GLU A 287 19.60 8.41 -19.76
C GLU A 287 19.22 8.61 -18.30
N LYS A 288 19.55 9.75 -17.68
CA LYS A 288 19.25 10.03 -16.24
C LYS A 288 19.58 8.86 -15.30
N THR A 289 20.71 8.18 -15.51
CA THR A 289 21.07 6.89 -14.87
C THR A 289 20.92 6.89 -13.36
N GLN A 290 21.45 7.92 -12.67
CA GLN A 290 21.39 7.98 -11.21
C GLN A 290 19.94 8.12 -10.68
N ALA A 291 19.09 8.87 -11.38
CA ALA A 291 17.69 9.02 -11.00
C ALA A 291 16.94 7.69 -11.12
N ARG A 292 17.23 6.91 -12.17
CA ARG A 292 16.63 5.58 -12.39
C ARG A 292 17.05 4.59 -11.32
N ILE A 293 18.33 4.58 -10.92
CA ILE A 293 18.83 3.71 -9.85
C ILE A 293 18.16 4.08 -8.51
N THR A 294 18.06 5.37 -8.21
CA THR A 294 17.37 5.84 -6.99
C THR A 294 15.90 5.43 -6.99
N ALA A 295 15.20 5.60 -8.12
CA ALA A 295 13.81 5.15 -8.26
C ALA A 295 13.68 3.62 -8.14
N ALA A 296 14.58 2.85 -8.76
CA ALA A 296 14.57 1.39 -8.68
C ALA A 296 14.76 0.88 -7.24
N LYS A 297 15.63 1.51 -6.44
CA LYS A 297 15.79 1.17 -5.01
C LYS A 297 14.52 1.46 -4.20
N LYS A 298 13.88 2.61 -4.45
CA LYS A 298 12.58 2.96 -3.86
C LYS A 298 11.52 1.88 -4.18
N TRP A 299 11.43 1.45 -5.44
CA TRP A 299 10.48 0.41 -5.85
C TRP A 299 10.84 -0.98 -5.32
N PHE A 300 12.13 -1.31 -5.23
CA PHE A 300 12.57 -2.57 -4.63
C PHE A 300 12.13 -2.66 -3.17
N ASP A 301 12.39 -1.62 -2.38
CA ASP A 301 11.97 -1.56 -0.99
C ASP A 301 10.43 -1.65 -0.84
N PHE A 302 9.68 -0.98 -1.72
CA PHE A 302 8.20 -1.09 -1.72
C PHE A 302 7.73 -2.51 -2.06
N LEU A 303 8.20 -3.09 -3.17
CA LEU A 303 7.73 -4.39 -3.67
C LEU A 303 8.17 -5.56 -2.79
N LEU A 304 9.32 -5.44 -2.11
CA LEU A 304 9.80 -6.43 -1.15
C LEU A 304 8.90 -6.50 0.10
N ASN A 305 8.32 -5.36 0.51
CA ASN A 305 7.46 -5.25 1.67
C ASN A 305 5.97 -5.32 1.35
N TYR A 306 5.60 -5.33 0.07
CA TYR A 306 4.22 -5.48 -0.38
C TYR A 306 3.73 -6.92 -0.10
N LYS A 307 2.62 -7.04 0.63
CA LYS A 307 1.90 -8.31 0.83
C LYS A 307 0.49 -8.18 0.28
N GLU A 308 0.09 -9.19 -0.49
CA GLU A 308 -1.26 -9.30 -1.04
C GLU A 308 -2.25 -9.46 0.13
N GLY A 309 -3.25 -8.58 0.21
CA GLY A 309 -4.22 -8.52 1.31
C GLY A 309 -4.02 -7.36 2.30
N ASP A 310 -2.84 -6.72 2.33
CA ASP A 310 -2.58 -5.54 3.19
C ASP A 310 -3.14 -4.22 2.59
N TYR A 311 -3.57 -4.27 1.32
CA TYR A 311 -3.98 -3.11 0.52
C TYR A 311 -5.39 -3.29 -0.05
N ASP A 312 -6.17 -2.20 -0.12
CA ASP A 312 -7.42 -2.15 -0.90
C ASP A 312 -6.95 -1.94 -2.32
N ASP A 313 -7.35 -2.84 -3.21
CA ASP A 313 -7.06 -2.68 -4.62
C ASP A 313 -7.92 -1.54 -5.17
N PRO A 314 -7.38 -0.35 -5.51
CA PRO A 314 -8.12 0.71 -6.18
C PRO A 314 -8.50 0.34 -7.60
N THR A 315 -8.04 -0.81 -8.14
CA THR A 315 -8.69 -1.35 -9.34
C THR A 315 -10.15 -1.50 -8.98
N PRO A 316 -11.09 -0.83 -9.67
CA PRO A 316 -12.49 -1.12 -9.44
C PRO A 316 -12.64 -2.63 -9.57
N GLU A 317 -13.13 -3.29 -8.54
CA GLU A 317 -13.51 -4.71 -8.51
C GLU A 317 -14.64 -5.03 -9.53
N ASN A 318 -14.84 -4.15 -10.51
CA ASN A 318 -15.88 -4.18 -11.53
C ASN A 318 -15.30 -4.59 -12.89
N THR A 319 -14.62 -5.74 -12.93
CA THR A 319 -14.55 -6.48 -14.19
C THR A 319 -15.71 -7.48 -14.19
N LYS A 320 -16.40 -7.60 -15.35
CA LYS A 320 -17.59 -8.46 -15.53
C LYS A 320 -17.38 -9.90 -15.05
N GLU A 321 -16.13 -10.37 -15.02
CA GLU A 321 -15.74 -11.74 -14.64
C GLU A 321 -15.56 -11.98 -13.13
N LYS A 322 -15.51 -10.94 -12.28
CA LYS A 322 -15.13 -11.07 -10.86
C LYS A 322 -16.12 -10.47 -9.84
N LEU A 323 -17.29 -9.99 -10.26
CA LEU A 323 -18.32 -9.51 -9.33
C LEU A 323 -18.79 -10.63 -8.39
N ARG A 324 -18.35 -10.61 -7.14
CA ARG A 324 -18.90 -11.44 -6.06
C ARG A 324 -19.60 -10.52 -5.07
N ASN A 325 -20.92 -10.39 -5.23
CA ASN A 325 -21.86 -9.75 -4.29
C ASN A 325 -21.49 -8.33 -3.83
N VAL A 326 -21.86 -7.33 -4.62
CA VAL A 326 -21.86 -5.93 -4.20
C VAL A 326 -23.29 -5.42 -4.07
N GLY A 327 -23.69 -5.19 -2.82
CA GLY A 327 -24.87 -4.45 -2.43
C GLY A 327 -24.74 -3.96 -1.00
N GLU A 328 -25.43 -2.88 -0.67
CA GLU A 328 -25.48 -2.28 0.67
C GLU A 328 -26.94 -2.23 1.13
N ILE A 329 -27.16 -2.49 2.42
CA ILE A 329 -28.46 -2.33 3.04
C ILE A 329 -28.49 -0.98 3.75
N ASP A 330 -29.24 -0.03 3.18
CA ASP A 330 -29.45 1.30 3.74
C ASP A 330 -30.35 1.27 4.98
N GLN A 331 -31.38 0.40 4.97
CA GLN A 331 -32.33 0.26 6.06
C GLN A 331 -32.81 -1.18 6.21
N LEU A 332 -32.82 -1.66 7.45
CA LEU A 332 -33.41 -2.92 7.86
C LEU A 332 -34.42 -2.66 8.98
N GLY A 333 -35.65 -3.15 8.84
CA GLY A 333 -36.67 -2.97 9.87
C GLY A 333 -37.85 -3.93 9.76
N ILE A 334 -38.67 -3.97 10.80
CA ILE A 334 -39.91 -4.76 10.84
C ILE A 334 -41.10 -3.79 10.92
N LYS A 335 -42.04 -3.92 9.99
CA LYS A 335 -43.30 -3.16 10.00
C LYS A 335 -44.47 -4.11 9.77
N ASN A 336 -45.45 -4.10 10.67
CA ASN A 336 -46.65 -4.96 10.62
C ASN A 336 -46.32 -6.47 10.45
N GLY A 337 -45.30 -6.97 11.17
CA GLY A 337 -44.91 -8.38 11.12
C GLY A 337 -44.20 -8.84 9.84
N LYS A 338 -43.84 -7.91 8.94
CA LYS A 338 -43.04 -8.16 7.74
C LYS A 338 -41.68 -7.47 7.86
N VAL A 339 -40.63 -8.16 7.40
CA VAL A 339 -39.28 -7.60 7.29
C VAL A 339 -39.23 -6.72 6.05
N PHE A 340 -38.69 -5.52 6.20
CA PHE A 340 -38.41 -4.59 5.13
C PHE A 340 -36.91 -4.36 5.07
N VAL A 341 -36.37 -4.52 3.86
CA VAL A 341 -34.99 -4.19 3.52
C VAL A 341 -35.05 -3.13 2.44
N LYS A 342 -34.29 -2.06 2.64
CA LYS A 342 -34.03 -1.05 1.61
C LYS A 342 -32.52 -0.97 1.44
N GLY A 343 -32.06 -0.99 0.20
CA GLY A 343 -30.65 -1.00 -0.12
C GLY A 343 -30.46 -0.97 -1.63
N TRP A 344 -29.21 -1.03 -2.07
CA TRP A 344 -28.85 -1.17 -3.46
C TRP A 344 -28.08 -2.47 -3.66
N HIS A 345 -28.30 -3.16 -4.79
CA HIS A 345 -27.49 -4.30 -5.22
C HIS A 345 -27.25 -4.19 -6.72
N PHE A 346 -26.10 -4.67 -7.20
CA PHE A 346 -25.90 -4.89 -8.63
C PHE A 346 -26.51 -6.25 -9.01
N SER A 347 -27.49 -6.25 -9.89
CA SER A 347 -27.96 -7.48 -10.57
C SER A 347 -27.05 -7.73 -11.76
N SER A 348 -26.51 -8.94 -11.91
CA SER A 348 -25.88 -9.32 -13.17
C SER A 348 -26.96 -9.51 -14.26
N ASP A 349 -26.57 -9.52 -15.53
CA ASP A 349 -27.47 -9.74 -16.69
C ASP A 349 -28.11 -11.15 -16.70
N LEU A 350 -27.88 -11.96 -15.65
CA LEU A 350 -28.43 -13.30 -15.50
C LEU A 350 -29.89 -13.23 -15.00
N PRO A 351 -30.85 -13.84 -15.71
CA PRO A 351 -32.22 -13.89 -15.24
C PRO A 351 -32.34 -14.79 -13.99
N MET A 352 -33.10 -14.32 -13.00
CA MET A 352 -33.45 -15.00 -11.72
C MET A 352 -32.41 -14.98 -10.59
N GLU A 353 -31.98 -13.79 -10.18
CA GLU A 353 -31.32 -13.62 -8.87
C GLU A 353 -32.39 -13.41 -7.76
N ASN A 354 -32.35 -14.24 -6.71
CA ASN A 354 -33.26 -14.16 -5.55
C ASN A 354 -32.54 -13.59 -4.33
N ILE A 355 -33.19 -12.70 -3.57
CA ILE A 355 -32.68 -12.21 -2.28
C ILE A 355 -33.14 -13.16 -1.18
N GLU A 356 -32.21 -13.88 -0.55
CA GLU A 356 -32.50 -14.77 0.58
C GLU A 356 -32.27 -14.05 1.91
N ILE A 357 -33.29 -14.03 2.77
CA ILE A 357 -33.19 -13.48 4.13
C ILE A 357 -33.13 -14.63 5.13
N TYR A 358 -32.08 -14.64 5.94
CA TYR A 358 -31.84 -15.63 6.98
C TYR A 358 -32.23 -15.10 8.36
N ASN A 359 -32.89 -15.92 9.16
CA ASN A 359 -33.07 -15.66 10.58
C ASN A 359 -31.76 -16.00 11.33
N ALA A 360 -31.15 -15.02 11.99
CA ALA A 360 -29.84 -15.15 12.63
C ALA A 360 -29.79 -16.15 13.80
N GLU A 361 -30.93 -16.48 14.41
CA GLU A 361 -31.00 -17.39 15.56
C GLU A 361 -31.31 -18.84 15.14
N THR A 362 -31.97 -19.03 14.00
CA THR A 362 -32.50 -20.35 13.58
C THR A 362 -32.00 -20.83 12.23
N ALA A 363 -31.27 -19.99 11.48
CA ALA A 363 -30.78 -20.23 10.13
C ALA A 363 -31.85 -20.64 9.10
N LYS A 364 -33.14 -20.41 9.36
CA LYS A 364 -34.22 -20.73 8.43
C LYS A 364 -34.42 -19.63 7.38
N ILE A 365 -34.55 -20.05 6.13
CA ILE A 365 -34.77 -19.20 4.95
C ILE A 365 -36.24 -18.84 4.83
N LYS A 366 -36.54 -17.56 4.56
CA LYS A 366 -37.82 -17.15 3.98
C LYS A 366 -37.55 -16.65 2.57
N SER A 367 -37.95 -17.41 1.55
CA SER A 367 -37.93 -16.98 0.16
C SER A 367 -38.98 -15.87 -0.02
N VAL A 368 -38.61 -14.73 -0.58
CA VAL A 368 -39.52 -13.65 -0.96
C VAL A 368 -39.55 -13.51 -2.46
#